data_AF-X1CF78-F1
#
_entry.id   AF-X1CF78-F1
#
_cell.length_a   1.000
_cell.length_b   1.000
_cell.length_c   1.000
_cell.angle_alpha   90.00
_cell.angle_beta   90.00
_cell.angle_gamma   90.00
#
_symmetry.space_group_name_H-M   'P 1'
#
loop_
_entity.id
_entity.type
_entity.pdbx_description
1 polymer ?
#
loop_
_entity_poly.entity_id
_entity_poly.type
_entity_poly.pdbx_seq_one_letter_code
_entity_poly.pdbx_strand_id
1 'polypeptide(L)'
;MDERPEYERRDNVAFYSPDHQYLIYMKTFDGEKSQMNQIQILTRRPDGTLAKRIDAQKGLYNDGGWNFIEGIERKFDRSGENILEEEGFKKRYLPLEVKPSDFSREIQKPEELNFFQLARYILQSRRSGYNVR
;
A
#
# COMPACT_ATOMS: atom_id res chain seq x y z
N MET A 1 -21.62 -22.84 16.78
CA MET A 1 -20.63 -22.02 17.49
C MET A 1 -19.85 -21.33 16.40
N ASP A 2 -20.17 -20.06 16.11
CA ASP A 2 -19.45 -19.31 15.09
C ASP A 2 -18.10 -18.91 15.67
N GLU A 3 -17.04 -19.56 15.17
CA GLU A 3 -15.67 -19.08 15.32
C GLU A 3 -15.62 -17.67 14.70
N ARG A 4 -15.63 -16.64 15.56
CA ARG A 4 -15.30 -15.29 15.11
C ARG A 4 -13.86 -15.35 14.62
N PRO A 5 -13.54 -14.97 13.37
CA PRO A 5 -12.17 -14.95 12.92
C PRO A 5 -11.38 -14.07 13.90
N GLU A 6 -10.32 -14.64 14.46
CA GLU A 6 -9.43 -13.95 15.39
C GLU A 6 -8.77 -12.82 14.60
N TYR A 7 -9.30 -11.60 14.76
CA TYR A 7 -8.81 -10.41 14.08
C TYR A 7 -7.49 -9.99 14.74
N GLU A 8 -6.43 -10.73 14.47
CA GLU A 8 -5.13 -10.45 15.04
C GLU A 8 -4.52 -9.17 14.47
N ARG A 9 -3.79 -8.47 15.32
CA ARG A 9 -2.87 -7.42 14.90
C ARG A 9 -1.71 -8.07 14.14
N ARG A 10 -1.39 -7.54 12.96
CA ARG A 10 -0.33 -8.07 12.10
C ARG A 10 0.67 -6.99 11.71
N ASP A 11 1.91 -7.40 11.50
CA ASP A 11 2.99 -6.52 11.09
C ASP A 11 3.51 -6.90 9.69
N ASN A 12 3.94 -5.89 8.93
CA ASN A 12 4.54 -6.01 7.60
C ASN A 12 3.66 -6.80 6.61
N VAL A 13 2.40 -6.41 6.47
CA VAL A 13 1.46 -7.08 5.57
C VAL A 13 1.64 -6.52 4.16
N ALA A 14 1.74 -7.42 3.18
CA ALA A 14 1.73 -7.11 1.76
C ALA A 14 0.54 -7.82 1.11
N PHE A 15 -0.19 -7.11 0.27
CA PHE A 15 -1.33 -7.62 -0.48
C PHE A 15 -1.18 -7.24 -1.95
N TYR A 16 -1.43 -8.21 -2.82
CA TYR A 16 -1.46 -8.02 -4.27
C TYR A 16 -2.90 -8.07 -4.74
N SER A 17 -3.28 -7.14 -5.60
CA SER A 17 -4.54 -7.27 -6.30
C SER A 17 -4.53 -8.55 -7.15
N PRO A 18 -5.67 -9.24 -7.32
CA PRO A 18 -5.75 -10.44 -8.14
C PRO A 18 -5.27 -10.26 -9.59
N ASP A 19 -5.39 -9.04 -10.12
CA ASP A 19 -4.92 -8.66 -11.45
C ASP A 19 -3.47 -8.12 -11.48
N HIS A 20 -2.79 -8.14 -10.33
CA HIS A 20 -1.43 -7.63 -10.12
C HIS A 20 -1.21 -6.16 -10.49
N GLN A 21 -2.28 -5.37 -10.68
CA GLN A 21 -2.18 -3.95 -11.00
C GLN A 21 -1.74 -3.09 -9.82
N TYR A 22 -2.06 -3.50 -8.59
CA TYR A 22 -1.63 -2.79 -7.39
C TYR A 22 -1.11 -3.70 -6.28
N LEU A 23 -0.12 -3.17 -5.56
CA LEU A 23 0.38 -3.73 -4.30
C LEU A 23 0.00 -2.75 -3.18
N ILE A 24 -0.51 -3.29 -2.08
CA ILE A 24 -0.63 -2.57 -0.81
C ILE A 24 0.36 -3.18 0.18
N TYR A 25 1.26 -2.35 0.70
CA TYR A 25 2.07 -2.68 1.86
C TYR A 25 1.63 -1.84 3.05
N MET A 26 1.60 -2.43 4.24
CA MET A 26 1.35 -1.72 5.49
C MET A 26 2.24 -2.22 6.60
N LYS A 27 2.79 -1.31 7.39
CA LYS A 27 3.65 -1.70 8.52
C LYS A 27 2.85 -2.47 9.56
N THR A 28 1.63 -2.03 9.85
CA THR A 28 0.75 -2.72 10.80
C THR A 28 -0.68 -2.73 10.29
N PHE A 29 -1.39 -3.80 10.59
CA PHE A 29 -2.81 -3.96 10.35
C PHE A 29 -3.49 -4.37 11.66
N ASP A 30 -4.60 -3.72 12.00
CA ASP A 30 -5.46 -4.03 13.14
C ASP A 30 -6.82 -4.46 12.57
N GLY A 31 -7.06 -5.77 12.59
CA GLY A 31 -8.25 -6.37 12.02
C GLY A 31 -9.53 -5.97 12.76
N GLU A 32 -9.48 -5.84 14.09
CA GLU A 32 -10.63 -5.45 14.92
C GLU A 32 -11.07 -4.02 14.59
N LYS A 33 -10.09 -3.13 14.38
CA LYS A 33 -10.34 -1.73 14.02
C LYS A 33 -10.48 -1.50 12.52
N SER A 34 -10.29 -2.54 11.69
CA SER A 34 -10.21 -2.42 10.24
C SER A 34 -9.29 -1.27 9.80
N GLN A 35 -8.09 -1.25 10.39
CA GLN A 35 -7.16 -0.13 10.32
C GLN A 35 -5.80 -0.56 9.81
N MET A 36 -5.26 0.21 8.87
CA MET A 36 -3.88 0.12 8.40
C MET A 36 -3.05 1.27 8.97
N ASN A 37 -1.75 1.05 9.20
CA ASN A 37 -0.80 2.12 9.49
C ASN A 37 0.48 2.01 8.67
N GLN A 38 1.05 3.16 8.30
CA GLN A 38 2.21 3.31 7.42
C GLN A 38 2.03 2.52 6.12
N ILE A 39 1.11 3.01 5.30
CA ILE A 39 0.66 2.35 4.07
C ILE A 39 1.46 2.86 2.88
N GLN A 40 1.76 1.95 1.97
CA GLN A 40 2.23 2.24 0.62
C GLN A 40 1.36 1.49 -0.38
N ILE A 41 0.79 2.20 -1.34
CA ILE A 41 0.06 1.61 -2.45
C ILE A 41 0.85 1.90 -3.72
N LEU A 42 1.25 0.86 -4.44
CA LEU A 42 1.94 0.96 -5.71
C LEU A 42 1.00 0.52 -6.81
N THR A 43 0.79 1.36 -7.82
CA THR A 43 0.04 1.01 -9.03
C THR A 43 0.99 0.92 -10.20
N ARG A 44 0.91 -0.19 -10.93
CA ARG A 44 1.73 -0.44 -12.12
C ARG A 44 0.93 -0.19 -13.40
N ARG A 45 1.65 0.10 -14.47
CA ARG A 45 1.13 0.04 -15.83
C ARG A 45 1.14 -1.41 -16.33
N PRO A 46 0.42 -1.71 -17.43
CA PRO A 46 0.45 -3.04 -18.05
C PRO A 46 1.86 -3.52 -18.45
N ASP A 47 2.78 -2.61 -18.77
CA ASP A 47 4.19 -2.92 -19.07
C ASP A 47 5.06 -3.17 -17.82
N GLY A 48 4.46 -3.13 -16.63
CA GLY A 48 5.12 -3.35 -15.34
C GLY A 48 5.77 -2.10 -14.72
N THR A 49 5.84 -0.98 -15.44
CA THR A 49 6.43 0.27 -14.92
C THR A 49 5.57 0.88 -13.81
N LEU A 50 6.21 1.62 -12.90
CA LEU A 50 5.49 2.29 -11.81
C LEU A 50 4.69 3.48 -12.39
N ALA A 51 3.37 3.47 -12.21
CA ALA A 51 2.50 4.54 -12.66
C ALA A 51 2.26 5.56 -11.54
N LYS A 52 1.97 5.04 -10.34
CA LYS A 52 1.52 5.83 -9.20
C LYS A 52 1.96 5.18 -7.90
N ARG A 53 2.27 6.00 -6.91
CA ARG A 53 2.48 5.60 -5.52
C ARG A 53 1.67 6.47 -4.58
N ILE A 54 1.04 5.87 -3.59
CA ILE A 54 0.41 6.58 -2.48
C ILE A 54 1.10 6.13 -1.19
N ASP A 55 1.63 7.08 -0.42
CA ASP A 55 2.08 6.85 0.95
C ASP A 55 1.05 7.48 1.89
N ALA A 56 0.64 6.79 2.96
CA ALA A 56 -0.30 7.34 3.94
C ALA A 56 0.02 6.87 5.36
N GLN A 57 -0.23 7.72 6.36
CA GLN A 57 0.01 7.34 7.76
C GLN A 57 -1.02 6.33 8.26
N LYS A 58 -2.28 6.48 7.86
CA LYS A 58 -3.39 5.68 8.37
C LYS A 58 -4.42 5.40 7.28
N GLY A 59 -4.99 4.20 7.30
CA GLY A 59 -6.11 3.79 6.44
C GLY A 59 -7.24 3.23 7.31
N LEU A 60 -8.46 3.71 7.13
CA LEU A 60 -9.65 3.25 7.84
C LEU A 60 -10.69 2.75 6.86
N TYR A 61 -11.17 1.53 7.08
CA TYR A 61 -12.28 1.00 6.29
C TYR A 61 -13.62 1.45 6.88
N ASN A 62 -14.40 2.20 6.11
CA ASN A 62 -15.79 2.55 6.42
C ASN A 62 -16.56 2.76 5.11
N ASP A 63 -17.89 2.62 5.16
CA ASP A 63 -18.78 2.85 4.02
C ASP A 63 -18.37 2.11 2.74
N GLY A 64 -17.81 0.90 2.88
CA GLY A 64 -17.41 0.05 1.76
C GLY A 64 -16.10 0.46 1.06
N GLY A 65 -15.29 1.36 1.62
CA GLY A 65 -13.97 1.68 1.07
C GLY A 65 -12.97 2.21 2.07
N TRP A 66 -11.77 2.52 1.58
CA TRP A 66 -10.65 2.95 2.43
C TRP A 66 -10.51 4.47 2.46
N ASN A 67 -10.53 5.03 3.65
CA ASN A 67 -10.18 6.43 3.89
C ASN A 67 -8.75 6.53 4.37
N PHE A 68 -7.87 7.06 3.53
CA PHE A 68 -6.47 7.31 3.86
C PHE A 68 -6.31 8.70 4.46
N ILE A 69 -5.46 8.79 5.49
CA ILE A 69 -5.25 10.00 6.30
C ILE A 69 -3.76 10.34 6.31
N GLU A 70 -3.46 11.63 6.18
CA GLU A 70 -2.11 12.20 6.10
C GLU A 70 -1.25 11.43 5.09
N GLY A 71 -1.55 11.64 3.80
CA GLY A 71 -0.90 10.94 2.72
C GLY A 71 -0.42 11.84 1.59
N ILE A 72 0.30 11.22 0.67
CA ILE A 72 0.86 11.85 -0.52
C ILE A 72 0.74 10.91 -1.70
N GLU A 73 0.22 11.42 -2.80
CA GLU A 73 0.15 10.73 -4.08
C GLU A 73 1.26 11.25 -4.99
N ARG A 74 1.96 10.32 -5.64
CA ARG A 74 2.98 10.60 -6.66
C ARG A 74 2.61 9.90 -7.94
N LYS A 75 2.63 10.61 -9.06
CA LYS A 75 2.52 10.01 -10.41
C LYS A 75 3.87 10.07 -11.08
N PHE A 76 4.22 8.98 -11.76
CA PHE A 76 5.52 8.83 -12.40
C PHE A 76 5.40 8.97 -13.92
N ASP A 77 6.49 9.32 -14.57
CA ASP A 77 6.60 9.32 -16.01
C ASP A 77 6.48 7.91 -16.62
N ARG A 78 6.59 7.80 -17.95
CA ARG A 78 6.50 6.50 -18.63
C ARG A 78 7.63 5.54 -18.26
N SER A 79 8.80 6.04 -17.87
CA SER A 79 9.90 5.19 -17.40
C SER A 79 9.61 4.61 -16.02
N GLY A 80 8.80 5.31 -15.23
CA GLY A 80 8.53 4.96 -13.83
C GLY A 80 9.62 5.46 -12.87
N GLU A 81 10.59 6.24 -13.35
CA GLU A 81 11.73 6.70 -12.56
C GLU A 81 11.57 8.12 -12.04
N ASN A 82 10.92 9.00 -12.81
CA ASN A 82 10.75 10.41 -12.43
C ASN A 82 9.32 10.70 -11.99
N ILE A 83 9.18 11.52 -10.94
CA ILE A 83 7.90 12.03 -10.48
C ILE A 83 7.48 13.18 -11.40
N LEU A 84 6.28 13.07 -11.99
CA LEU A 84 5.67 14.14 -12.77
C LEU A 84 4.76 15.02 -11.92
N GLU A 85 4.05 14.41 -10.97
CA GLU A 85 3.09 15.10 -10.12
C GLU A 85 3.19 14.56 -8.69
N GLU A 86 3.12 15.46 -7.72
CA GLU A 86 3.05 15.13 -6.29
C GLU A 86 1.94 15.96 -5.64
N GLU A 87 1.07 15.29 -4.88
CA GLU A 87 -0.06 15.94 -4.20
C GLU A 87 -0.25 15.36 -2.79
N GLY A 88 -0.10 16.20 -1.78
CA GLY A 88 -0.42 15.85 -0.39
C GLY A 88 -1.93 15.92 -0.11
N PHE A 89 -2.43 15.05 0.77
CA PHE A 89 -3.82 15.05 1.20
C PHE A 89 -3.96 14.75 2.69
N LYS A 90 -4.89 15.45 3.36
CA LYS A 90 -5.25 15.16 4.76
C LYS A 90 -6.15 13.94 4.88
N LYS A 91 -7.13 13.81 3.99
CA LYS A 91 -8.06 12.67 3.90
C LYS A 91 -8.41 12.40 2.44
N ARG A 92 -8.37 11.14 2.03
CA ARG A 92 -8.75 10.70 0.67
C ARG A 92 -9.45 9.35 0.72
N TYR A 93 -10.64 9.28 0.14
CA TYR A 93 -11.35 8.02 -0.06
C TYR A 93 -10.83 7.34 -1.32
N LEU A 94 -10.45 6.07 -1.23
CA LEU A 94 -10.08 5.23 -2.36
C LEU A 94 -10.99 3.99 -2.37
N PRO A 95 -11.75 3.76 -3.45
CA PRO A 95 -12.61 2.59 -3.60
C PRO A 95 -11.77 1.37 -4.02
N LEU A 96 -10.88 0.91 -3.15
CA LEU A 96 -10.14 -0.33 -3.37
C LEU A 96 -11.09 -1.51 -3.12
N GLU A 97 -11.08 -2.51 -3.99
CA GLU A 97 -11.96 -3.68 -3.86
C GLU A 97 -11.62 -4.56 -2.65
N VAL A 98 -10.38 -4.45 -2.15
CA VAL A 98 -9.87 -5.18 -1.00
C VAL A 98 -10.51 -4.72 0.31
N LYS A 99 -10.91 -5.68 1.13
CA LYS A 99 -11.58 -5.48 2.41
C LYS A 99 -10.68 -5.91 3.58
N PRO A 100 -10.97 -5.47 4.81
CA PRO A 100 -10.23 -5.88 6.00
C PRO A 100 -10.06 -7.41 6.15
N SER A 101 -11.09 -8.17 5.78
CA SER A 101 -11.08 -9.64 5.83
C SER A 101 -10.06 -10.28 4.89
N ASP A 102 -9.67 -9.61 3.82
CA ASP A 102 -8.78 -10.20 2.81
C ASP A 102 -7.34 -10.26 3.35
N PHE A 103 -6.95 -9.29 4.19
CA PHE A 103 -5.67 -9.29 4.90
C PHE A 103 -5.56 -10.35 6.01
N SER A 104 -6.69 -10.93 6.43
CA SER A 104 -6.71 -11.99 7.44
C SER A 104 -6.32 -13.36 6.85
N ARG A 105 -6.59 -13.59 5.56
CA ARG A 105 -6.42 -14.89 4.88
C ARG A 105 -5.13 -14.99 4.06
N GLU A 106 -4.70 -13.91 3.44
CA GLU A 106 -3.55 -13.94 2.54
C GLU A 106 -2.31 -13.30 3.18
N ILE A 107 -1.47 -14.14 3.79
CA ILE A 107 -0.05 -13.83 3.93
C ILE A 107 0.64 -14.59 2.81
N GLN A 108 0.75 -13.99 1.62
CA GLN A 108 1.78 -14.46 0.69
C GLN A 108 3.12 -14.22 1.39
N LYS A 109 3.80 -15.32 1.71
CA LYS A 109 5.09 -15.25 2.40
C LYS A 109 6.04 -14.36 1.61
N PRO A 110 6.94 -13.61 2.27
CA PRO A 110 7.99 -12.82 1.62
C PRO A 110 8.91 -13.64 0.69
N GLU A 111 8.79 -14.96 0.71
CA GLU A 111 9.59 -15.96 0.00
C GLU A 111 9.39 -15.93 -1.53
N GLU A 112 8.40 -15.21 -2.07
CA GLU A 112 8.39 -14.77 -3.49
C GLU A 112 9.33 -13.57 -3.70
N LEU A 113 10.59 -13.82 -3.34
CA LEU A 113 11.73 -12.92 -3.16
C LEU A 113 12.13 -12.08 -4.38
N ASN A 114 11.51 -12.23 -5.56
CA ASN A 114 11.71 -11.27 -6.65
C ASN A 114 11.22 -9.86 -6.25
N PHE A 115 10.43 -9.79 -5.19
CA PHE A 115 9.98 -8.56 -4.56
C PHE A 115 10.97 -7.89 -3.60
N PHE A 116 12.09 -8.54 -3.22
CA PHE A 116 13.14 -7.86 -2.46
C PHE A 116 13.83 -6.77 -3.28
N GLN A 117 13.69 -6.77 -4.61
CA GLN A 117 14.05 -5.64 -5.46
C GLN A 117 13.07 -4.46 -5.27
N LEU A 118 11.78 -4.74 -5.07
CA LEU A 118 10.78 -3.69 -4.79
C LEU A 118 10.83 -3.20 -3.35
N ALA A 119 11.05 -4.08 -2.38
CA ALA A 119 11.32 -3.71 -1.00
C ALA A 119 12.64 -2.93 -0.90
N ARG A 120 13.67 -3.27 -1.70
CA ARG A 120 14.86 -2.41 -1.87
C ARG A 120 14.50 -1.07 -2.46
N TYR A 121 13.64 -0.99 -3.47
CA TYR A 121 13.15 0.29 -4.01
C TYR A 121 12.43 1.11 -2.91
N ILE A 122 11.55 0.49 -2.14
CA ILE A 122 10.80 1.08 -1.02
C ILE A 122 11.72 1.58 0.11
N LEU A 123 12.76 0.81 0.47
CA LEU A 123 13.71 1.15 1.54
C LEU A 123 14.80 2.12 1.07
N GLN A 124 15.20 2.08 -0.20
CA GLN A 124 16.27 2.90 -0.77
C GLN A 124 15.78 4.30 -1.16
N SER A 125 14.48 4.49 -1.44
CA SER A 125 13.89 5.84 -1.60
C SER A 125 13.87 6.67 -0.31
N ARG A 126 14.19 6.12 0.87
CA ARG A 126 14.51 6.96 2.05
C ARG A 126 15.82 7.74 1.90
N ARG A 127 16.67 7.42 0.91
CA ARG A 127 17.90 8.16 0.61
C ARG A 127 17.78 9.23 -0.48
N SER A 128 16.69 9.29 -1.24
CA SER A 128 16.50 10.35 -2.27
C SER A 128 15.53 11.45 -1.83
N GLY A 129 15.27 11.55 -0.52
CA GLY A 129 14.50 12.66 0.07
C GLY A 129 15.35 13.83 0.57
N TYR A 130 16.66 13.84 0.34
CA TYR A 130 17.52 14.96 0.73
C TYR A 130 18.55 15.30 -0.35
N ASN A 131 18.48 16.56 -0.79
CA ASN A 131 19.33 17.29 -1.73
C ASN A 131 19.25 16.92 -3.21
N VAL A 132 18.68 17.82 -4.02
CA VAL A 132 19.50 18.68 -4.89
C VAL A 132 18.86 20.09 -5.02
N ARG A 133 19.60 21.08 -4.48
CA ARG A 133 19.56 22.55 -4.64
C ARG A 133 18.38 23.37 -4.11
#